data_AF-A0A4D7D718-F1
#
_entry.id   AF-A0A4D7D718-F1
#
_cell.length_a   1.000
_cell.length_b   1.000
_cell.length_c   1.000
_cell.angle_alpha   90.00
_cell.angle_beta   90.00
_cell.angle_gamma   90.00
#
_symmetry.space_group_name_H-M   'P 1'
#
loop_
_entity.id
_entity.type
_entity.pdbx_description
1 polymer ?
#
loop_
_entity_poly.entity_id
_entity_poly.type
_entity_poly.pdbx_seq_one_letter_code
_entity_poly.pdbx_strand_id
1 'polypeptide(L)' 'MILDVDMEDTMPKNWVKLIKKTGGGIIHVNMDQVSSMELSKNGGTIIWFEPSHENGRVVVDEAPEAIFAMIEGK' A
#
# COMPACT_ATOMS: atom_id res chain seq x y z
N MET A 1 -2.63 36.18 2.99
CA MET A 1 -3.32 35.03 2.40
C MET A 1 -2.47 33.82 2.73
N ILE A 2 -2.79 33.13 3.82
CA ILE A 2 -2.12 31.88 4.17
C ILE A 2 -2.84 30.83 3.35
N LEU A 3 -2.16 30.26 2.35
CA LEU A 3 -2.60 29.03 1.73
C LEU A 3 -2.39 27.94 2.77
N ASP A 4 -3.41 27.71 3.59
CA ASP A 4 -3.58 26.42 4.26
C ASP A 4 -3.82 25.41 3.13
N VAL A 5 -2.70 24.88 2.61
CA VAL A 5 -2.76 23.73 1.72
C VAL A 5 -3.05 22.57 2.64
N ASP A 6 -4.34 22.24 2.75
CA ASP A 6 -4.85 21.00 3.30
C ASP A 6 -4.19 19.85 2.52
N MET A 7 -3.04 19.38 3.00
CA MET A 7 -2.25 18.29 2.38
C MET A 7 -2.94 16.93 2.50
N GLU A 8 -4.19 16.88 2.96
CA GLU A 8 -5.02 15.66 2.99
C GLU A 8 -5.75 15.42 1.65
N ASP A 9 -5.90 16.43 0.77
CA ASP A 9 -6.64 16.30 -0.51
C ASP A 9 -5.76 15.91 -1.71
N THR A 10 -4.43 15.83 -1.54
CA THR A 10 -3.48 15.54 -2.63
C THR A 10 -3.02 14.10 -2.71
N MET A 11 -3.57 13.18 -1.92
CA MET A 11 -3.26 11.75 -2.09
C MET A 11 -4.21 11.16 -3.14
N PRO A 12 -3.70 10.68 -4.29
CA PRO A 12 -4.53 10.00 -5.27
C PRO A 12 -5.29 8.86 -4.58
N LYS A 13 -6.56 8.61 -4.96
CA LYS A 13 -7.42 7.54 -4.41
C LYS A 13 -6.76 6.14 -4.38
N ASN A 14 -5.69 5.96 -5.14
CA ASN A 14 -4.95 4.73 -5.30
C ASN A 14 -3.81 4.58 -4.29
N TRP A 15 -3.60 5.52 -3.37
CA TRP A 15 -2.64 5.36 -2.27
C TRP A 15 -3.33 4.83 -1.02
N VAL A 16 -2.78 3.77 -0.45
CA VAL A 16 -3.33 3.13 0.76
C VAL A 16 -2.30 3.14 1.87
N LYS A 17 -2.74 3.53 3.05
CA LYS A 17 -1.93 3.55 4.28
C LYS A 17 -1.94 2.16 4.91
N LEU A 18 -0.76 1.59 5.12
CA LEU A 18 -0.56 0.27 5.68
C LEU A 18 0.49 0.29 6.78
N ILE A 19 0.46 -0.70 7.67
CA ILE A 19 1.43 -0.82 8.76
C ILE A 19 2.45 -1.89 8.36
N LYS A 20 3.74 -1.53 8.30
CA LYS A 20 4.83 -2.49 8.11
C LYS A 20 4.87 -3.46 9.27
N LYS A 21 4.88 -4.75 8.95
CA LYS A 21 5.09 -5.82 9.93
C LYS A 21 6.46 -5.68 10.60
N THR A 22 7.47 -5.30 9.83
CA THR A 22 8.84 -5.09 10.33
C THR A 22 8.97 -3.69 10.91
N GLY A 23 8.91 -3.57 12.24
CA GLY A 23 9.18 -2.33 12.97
C GLY A 23 7.98 -1.41 13.19
N GLY A 24 6.76 -1.82 12.80
CA GLY A 24 5.52 -1.08 13.12
C GLY A 24 5.38 0.28 12.44
N GLY A 25 6.24 0.58 11.45
CA GLY A 25 6.21 1.85 10.72
C GLY A 25 5.02 1.93 9.76
N ILE A 26 4.40 3.09 9.68
CA ILE A 26 3.34 3.35 8.69
C ILE A 26 3.99 3.56 7.32
N ILE A 27 3.43 2.93 6.29
CA ILE A 27 3.77 3.15 4.88
C ILE A 27 2.55 3.55 4.08
N HIS A 28 2.81 4.21 2.97
CA HIS A 28 1.79 4.52 1.97
C HIS A 28 2.17 3.76 0.70
N VAL A 29 1.24 2.95 0.21
CA VAL A 29 1.43 2.04 -0.92
C VAL A 29 0.57 2.54 -2.07
N ASN A 30 1.19 2.79 -3.21
CA ASN A 30 0.47 3.13 -4.43
C ASN A 30 -0.03 1.87 -5.13
N MET A 31 -1.34 1.66 -5.10
CA MET A 31 -2.06 0.52 -5.68
C MET A 31 -1.94 0.45 -7.21
N ASP A 32 -1.70 1.56 -7.91
CA ASP A 32 -1.44 1.52 -9.36
C ASP A 32 -0.13 0.80 -9.70
N GLN A 33 0.82 0.82 -8.75
CA GLN A 33 2.15 0.25 -8.90
C GLN A 33 2.26 -1.10 -8.21
N VAL A 34 1.17 -1.60 -7.64
CA VAL A 34 1.09 -2.96 -7.12
C VAL A 34 0.78 -3.90 -8.27
N SER A 35 1.67 -4.87 -8.46
CA SER A 35 1.53 -5.95 -9.43
C SER A 35 0.67 -7.08 -8.87
N SER A 36 0.88 -7.44 -7.60
CA SER A 36 0.19 -8.54 -6.94
C SER A 36 0.25 -8.39 -5.42
N MET A 37 -0.69 -9.01 -4.72
CA MET A 37 -0.68 -9.15 -3.26
C MET A 37 -0.90 -10.60 -2.87
N GLU A 38 -0.14 -11.06 -1.88
CA GLU A 38 -0.25 -12.41 -1.34
C GLU A 38 -0.28 -12.37 0.18
N LEU A 39 -1.19 -13.13 0.78
CA LEU A 39 -1.26 -13.29 2.22
C LEU A 39 -0.16 -14.29 2.67
N SER A 40 0.76 -13.83 3.51
CA SER A 40 1.85 -14.66 4.01
C SER A 40 1.35 -15.69 5.01
N LYS A 41 1.81 -16.93 4.88
CA LYS A 41 1.51 -18.03 5.82
C LYS A 41 1.96 -17.75 7.27
N ASN A 42 2.89 -16.81 7.46
CA ASN A 42 3.42 -16.40 8.76
C ASN A 42 2.69 -15.17 9.35
N GLY A 43 1.51 -14.85 8.82
CA GLY A 43 0.78 -13.62 9.08
C GLY A 43 1.39 -12.43 8.31
N GLY A 44 0.57 -11.46 7.94
CA GLY A 44 0.99 -10.33 7.11
C GLY A 44 0.69 -10.50 5.63
N THR A 45 0.70 -9.40 4.90
CA THR A 45 0.48 -9.35 3.45
C THR A 45 1.75 -8.92 2.75
N ILE A 46 2.16 -9.69 1.76
CA ILE A 46 3.26 -9.39 0.87
C ILE A 46 2.69 -8.63 -0.33
N ILE A 47 3.20 -7.45 -0.57
CA ILE A 47 2.81 -6.58 -1.67
C ILE A 47 3.95 -6.55 -2.66
N TRP A 48 3.70 -7.01 -3.87
CA TRP A 48 4.65 -7.02 -4.97
C TRP A 48 4.41 -5.78 -5.83
N PHE A 49 5.44 -4.99 -6.01
CA PHE A 49 5.39 -3.82 -6.88
C PHE A 49 5.79 -4.21 -8.30
N GLU A 50 5.34 -3.41 -9.26
CA GLU A 50 5.82 -3.48 -10.63
C GLU A 50 7.36 -3.38 -10.67
N PRO A 51 8.05 -4.09 -11.58
CA PRO A 51 9.52 -4.20 -11.59
C PRO A 51 10.26 -2.86 -11.78
N SER A 52 9.55 -1.79 -12.16
CA SER A 52 10.05 -0.41 -12.26
C SER A 52 9.89 0.42 -10.98
N HIS A 53 9.35 -0.16 -9.89
CA HIS A 53 9.07 0.51 -8.63
C HIS A 53 9.75 -0.15 -7.41
N GLU A 54 10.10 0.67 -6.41
CA GLU A 54 10.90 0.37 -5.19
C GLU A 54 11.10 -1.11 -4.83
N ASN A 55 12.36 -1.56 -4.76
CA ASN A 55 12.85 -2.80 -4.10
C ASN A 55 12.05 -4.11 -4.35
N GLY A 56 11.15 -4.14 -5.32
CA GLY A 56 10.34 -5.29 -5.74
C GLY A 56 9.16 -5.64 -4.82
N ARG A 57 9.27 -5.51 -3.48
CA ARG A 57 8.17 -5.88 -2.56
C ARG A 57 8.24 -5.24 -1.17
N VAL A 58 7.10 -5.21 -0.48
CA VAL A 58 6.99 -4.86 0.96
C VAL A 58 6.11 -5.84 1.71
N VAL A 59 6.37 -6.04 3.01
CA VAL A 59 5.54 -6.89 3.89
C VAL A 59 4.86 -6.02 4.94
N VAL A 60 3.54 -6.11 4.99
CA VAL A 60 2.68 -5.38 5.94
C VAL A 60 2.03 -6.35 6.93
N ASP A 61 1.61 -5.84 8.09
CA ASP A 61 1.07 -6.68 9.18
C ASP A 61 -0.35 -7.15 8.88
N GLU A 62 -1.18 -6.26 8.37
CA GLU A 62 -2.51 -6.56 7.87
C GLU A 62 -2.82 -5.62 6.70
N ALA A 63 -3.22 -6.20 5.57
CA ALA A 63 -3.82 -5.44 4.48
C ALA A 63 -5.35 -5.63 4.56
N PRO A 64 -6.14 -4.55 4.66
CA PRO A 64 -7.59 -4.63 4.60
C PRO A 64 -8.10 -5.45 3.42
N GLU A 65 -9.13 -6.26 3.61
CA GLU A 65 -9.74 -7.09 2.55
C GLU A 65 -10.18 -6.25 1.33
N ALA A 66 -10.59 -5.00 1.56
CA ALA A 66 -10.94 -4.05 0.50
C ALA A 66 -9.79 -3.84 -0.51
N ILE A 67 -8.54 -3.97 -0.08
CA ILE A 67 -7.37 -3.82 -0.95
C ILE A 67 -7.20 -5.03 -1.86
N PHE A 68 -7.45 -6.24 -1.36
CA PHE A 68 -7.43 -7.44 -2.18
C PHE A 68 -8.49 -7.38 -3.29
N ALA A 69 -9.69 -6.93 -2.95
CA ALA A 69 -10.77 -6.73 -3.93
C ALA A 69 -10.43 -5.69 -5.01
N MET A 70 -9.65 -4.64 -4.67
CA MET A 70 -9.19 -3.64 -5.63
C MET A 70 -8.17 -4.19 -6.64
N ILE A 71 -7.41 -5.23 -6.27
CA ILE A 71 -6.43 -5.86 -7.18
C ILE A 71 -7.09 -6.94 -8.04
N GLU A 72 -7.96 -7.79 -7.47
CA GLU A 72 -8.66 -8.83 -8.25
C GLU A 72 -9.68 -8.26 -9.26
N GLY A 73 -10.20 -7.05 -9.02
CA GLY A 73 -11.16 -6.39 -9.92
C GLY A 73 -10.54 -5.62 -11.09
N LYS A 74 -9.22 -5.67 -11.26
CA LYS A 74 -8.46 -4.96 -12.31
C LYS A 74 -8.27 -5.83 -13.55
#